data_AF-A0AAE1YSD6-F1
#
_entry.id   AF-A0AAE1YSD6-F1
#
_cell.length_a   1.000
_cell.length_b   1.000
_cell.length_c   1.000
_cell.angle_alpha   90.00
_cell.angle_beta   90.00
_cell.angle_gamma   90.00
#
_symmetry.space_group_name_H-M   'P 1'
#
loop_
_entity.id
_entity.type
_entity.pdbx_description
1 polymer ?
#
loop_
_entity_poly.entity_id
_entity_poly.type
_entity_poly.pdbx_seq_one_letter_code
_entity_poly.pdbx_strand_id
1 'polypeptide(L)'
;MDFFYISLVDGFNVPMEFSPNSGGCTRGIRCTADINGQCPNQLRAPDGCNNSCTVFKNDRFCCNLGNCGPTPESMFFKQRCPDAYSYPKDDQTSTFTYPGGTNYRVVFCP
;
A
#
# COMPACT_ATOMS: atom_id res chain seq x y z
N MET A 1 -9.33 -15.56 11.82
CA MET A 1 -9.48 -14.62 10.70
C MET A 1 -8.10 -14.11 10.41
N ASP A 2 -7.65 -14.27 9.18
CA ASP A 2 -6.40 -13.70 8.72
C ASP A 2 -6.71 -12.34 8.12
N PHE A 3 -5.87 -11.34 8.43
CA PHE A 3 -5.96 -9.99 7.90
C PHE A 3 -4.71 -9.76 7.08
N PHE A 4 -4.87 -9.32 5.83
CA PHE A 4 -3.75 -9.09 4.94
C PHE A 4 -3.99 -7.84 4.08
N TYR A 5 -2.88 -7.19 3.73
CA TYR A 5 -2.87 -5.92 3.01
C TYR A 5 -1.52 -5.72 2.32
N ILE A 6 -1.52 -4.91 1.25
CA ILE A 6 -0.30 -4.27 0.72
C ILE A 6 -0.25 -2.85 1.28
N SER A 7 0.92 -2.40 1.71
CA SER A 7 1.11 -1.05 2.25
C SER A 7 2.15 -0.27 1.46
N LEU A 8 1.80 0.96 1.12
CA LEU A 8 2.65 1.97 0.50
C LEU A 8 2.98 3.11 1.47
N VAL A 9 2.66 2.94 2.77
CA VAL A 9 2.94 3.91 3.83
C VAL A 9 4.44 4.12 4.05
N ASP A 10 5.25 3.12 3.71
CA ASP A 10 6.72 3.20 3.73
C ASP A 10 7.32 3.41 2.33
N GLY A 11 6.47 3.61 1.33
CA GLY A 11 6.86 3.80 -0.07
C GLY A 11 6.67 2.56 -0.94
N PHE A 12 7.25 2.62 -2.13
CA PHE A 12 7.16 1.61 -3.17
C PHE A 12 8.50 1.47 -3.88
N ASN A 13 8.89 0.23 -4.21
CA ASN A 13 10.09 -0.04 -5.01
C ASN A 13 9.81 -1.06 -6.12
N VAL A 14 9.04 -2.12 -5.85
CA VAL A 14 8.76 -3.21 -6.80
C VAL A 14 7.26 -3.50 -6.84
N PRO A 15 6.64 -3.68 -8.03
CA PRO A 15 5.28 -4.16 -8.17
C PRO A 15 5.03 -5.46 -7.39
N MET A 16 3.88 -5.58 -6.74
CA MET A 16 3.55 -6.72 -5.89
C MET A 16 2.11 -7.19 -6.08
N GLU A 17 1.94 -8.51 -6.10
CA GLU A 17 0.66 -9.18 -5.85
C GLU A 17 0.74 -9.93 -4.53
N PHE A 18 -0.32 -9.81 -3.73
CA PHE A 18 -0.53 -10.60 -2.53
C PHE A 18 -1.91 -11.25 -2.61
N SER A 19 -1.95 -12.55 -2.88
CA SER A 19 -3.19 -13.28 -3.16
C SER A 19 -3.30 -14.55 -2.32
N PRO A 20 -4.52 -14.93 -1.89
CA PRO A 20 -4.77 -16.26 -1.34
C PRO A 20 -4.53 -17.34 -2.41
N ASN A 21 -4.03 -18.49 -1.99
CA ASN A 21 -3.69 -19.64 -2.84
C ASN A 21 -4.56 -20.88 -2.54
N SER A 22 -5.28 -20.89 -1.41
CA SER A 22 -6.09 -22.03 -0.97
C SER A 22 -7.52 -21.63 -0.59
N GLY A 23 -8.36 -22.63 -0.28
CA GLY A 23 -9.63 -22.42 0.40
C GLY A 23 -10.72 -21.71 -0.43
N GLY A 24 -10.65 -21.78 -1.78
CA GLY A 24 -11.65 -21.15 -2.66
C GLY A 24 -11.64 -19.61 -2.64
N CYS A 25 -10.62 -19.03 -2.02
CA CYS A 25 -10.43 -17.60 -1.89
C CYS A 25 -9.73 -17.08 -3.16
N THR A 26 -10.35 -16.12 -3.87
CA THR A 26 -9.86 -15.68 -5.20
C THR A 26 -9.49 -14.20 -5.27
N ARG A 27 -9.88 -13.39 -4.29
CA ARG A 27 -9.62 -11.95 -4.30
C ARG A 27 -8.33 -11.62 -3.57
N GLY A 28 -7.27 -11.42 -4.33
CA GLY A 28 -6.01 -10.87 -3.84
C GLY A 28 -5.93 -9.35 -4.00
N ILE A 29 -4.77 -8.81 -3.66
CA ILE A 29 -4.39 -7.40 -3.76
C ILE A 29 -3.28 -7.30 -4.80
N ARG A 30 -3.37 -6.33 -5.72
CA ARG A 30 -2.34 -6.08 -6.72
C ARG A 30 -1.98 -4.61 -6.74
N CYS A 31 -0.68 -4.32 -6.69
CA CYS A 31 -0.14 -2.98 -6.89
C CYS A 31 0.93 -3.05 -7.96
N THR A 32 0.52 -2.79 -9.21
CA THR A 32 1.34 -3.02 -10.41
C THR A 32 1.51 -1.79 -11.29
N ALA A 33 1.04 -0.63 -10.83
CA ALA A 33 1.23 0.63 -11.53
C ALA A 33 2.72 1.03 -11.55
N ASP A 34 3.10 1.82 -12.55
CA ASP A 34 4.41 2.45 -12.64
C ASP A 34 4.54 3.61 -11.64
N ILE A 35 4.63 3.28 -10.36
CA ILE A 35 4.79 4.26 -9.28
C ILE A 35 6.19 4.90 -9.35
N ASN A 36 7.22 4.14 -9.69
CA ASN A 36 8.60 4.65 -9.75
C ASN A 36 8.78 5.67 -10.88
N GLY A 37 8.29 5.38 -12.09
CA GLY A 37 8.38 6.29 -13.22
C GLY A 37 7.56 7.56 -13.02
N GLN A 38 6.40 7.44 -12.37
CA GLN A 38 5.47 8.55 -12.13
C GLN A 38 5.67 9.23 -10.76
N CYS A 39 6.70 8.83 -10.01
CA CYS A 39 6.90 9.31 -8.65
C CYS A 39 7.06 10.84 -8.61
N PRO A 40 6.29 11.56 -7.77
CA PRO A 40 6.46 12.99 -7.56
C PRO A 40 7.89 13.31 -7.13
N ASN A 41 8.46 14.39 -7.65
CA ASN A 41 9.88 14.72 -7.42
C ASN A 41 10.26 14.80 -5.94
N GLN A 42 9.36 15.31 -5.09
CA GLN A 42 9.56 15.41 -3.64
C GLN A 42 9.58 14.06 -2.91
N LEU A 43 9.13 12.99 -3.56
CA LEU A 43 9.04 11.64 -3.01
C LEU A 43 10.04 10.66 -3.63
N ARG A 44 10.77 11.08 -4.68
CA ARG A 44 11.73 10.21 -5.38
C ARG A 44 12.86 9.76 -4.46
N ALA A 45 13.19 8.48 -4.55
CA ALA A 45 14.34 7.85 -3.91
C ALA A 45 15.16 7.08 -4.95
N PRO A 46 16.45 6.76 -4.68
CA PRO A 46 17.30 6.03 -5.63
C PRO A 46 16.69 4.72 -6.16
N ASP A 47 16.03 3.96 -5.28
CA ASP A 47 15.47 2.64 -5.60
C ASP A 47 13.93 2.59 -5.50
N GLY A 48 13.26 3.74 -5.59
CA GLY A 48 11.79 3.76 -5.50
C GLY A 48 11.15 5.12 -5.30
N CYS A 49 9.94 5.08 -4.73
CA CYS A 49 9.14 6.24 -4.39
C CYS A 49 8.77 6.17 -2.90
N ASN A 50 9.33 7.06 -2.09
CA ASN A 50 9.02 7.16 -0.67
C ASN A 50 7.58 7.65 -0.45
N ASN A 51 7.00 7.30 0.70
CA ASN A 51 5.77 7.94 1.14
C ASN A 51 6.06 9.33 1.74
N SER A 52 5.03 10.17 1.81
CA SER A 52 5.10 11.48 2.45
C SER A 52 5.45 11.42 3.93
N CYS A 53 5.05 10.39 4.68
CA CYS A 53 5.47 10.22 6.07
C CYS A 53 7.00 10.04 6.17
N THR A 54 7.58 9.17 5.34
CA THR A 54 9.02 8.90 5.30
C THR A 54 9.84 10.17 5.02
N VAL A 55 9.35 11.01 4.11
CA VAL A 55 10.04 12.24 3.68
C VAL A 55 9.85 13.38 4.67
N PHE A 56 8.60 13.69 5.04
CA PHE A 56 8.28 14.92 5.78
C PHE A 56 8.19 14.74 7.30
N LYS A 57 8.03 13.50 7.78
CA LYS A 57 8.11 13.12 9.20
C LYS A 57 7.26 13.97 10.14
N ASN A 58 6.07 14.38 9.69
CA ASN A 58 5.15 15.17 10.49
C ASN A 58 3.79 14.48 10.59
N ASP A 59 3.00 14.93 11.57
CA ASP A 59 1.76 14.27 11.94
C ASP A 59 0.69 14.26 10.84
N ARG A 60 0.71 15.28 9.95
CA ARG A 60 -0.20 15.35 8.79
C ARG A 60 -0.06 14.13 7.88
N PHE A 61 1.14 13.55 7.78
CA PHE A 61 1.41 12.40 6.93
C PHE A 61 1.57 11.09 7.72
N CYS A 62 2.10 11.16 8.95
CA CYS A 62 2.40 9.99 9.77
C CYS A 62 1.30 9.58 10.75
N CYS A 63 0.31 10.45 11.00
CA CYS A 63 -0.86 10.12 11.82
C CYS A 63 -0.55 9.66 13.26
N ASN A 64 0.54 10.15 13.87
CA ASN A 64 0.99 9.73 15.20
C ASN A 64 0.01 10.16 16.31
N LEU A 65 -0.63 11.33 16.16
CA LEU A 65 -1.68 11.83 17.07
C LEU A 65 -3.06 11.25 16.75
N GLY A 66 -3.16 10.34 15.77
CA GLY A 66 -4.36 9.59 15.44
C GLY A 66 -5.34 10.29 14.48
N ASN A 67 -5.25 11.62 14.33
CA ASN A 67 -6.08 12.40 13.40
C ASN A 67 -5.32 12.70 12.11
N CYS A 68 -5.64 11.98 11.04
CA CYS A 68 -5.16 12.29 9.70
C CYS A 68 -6.16 11.82 8.64
N GLY A 69 -5.98 12.29 7.41
CA GLY A 69 -6.80 11.93 6.29
C GLY A 69 -5.99 11.87 5.00
N PRO A 70 -6.66 11.63 3.86
CA PRO A 70 -5.98 11.61 2.58
C PRO A 70 -5.31 12.95 2.27
N THR A 71 -4.13 12.87 1.68
CA THR A 71 -3.32 14.01 1.20
C THR A 71 -3.13 13.88 -0.30
N PRO A 72 -2.75 14.95 -1.04
CA PRO A 72 -2.41 14.82 -2.45
C PRO A 72 -1.34 13.73 -2.71
N GLU A 73 -0.36 13.61 -1.80
CA GLU A 73 0.70 12.62 -1.85
C GLU A 73 0.19 11.20 -1.62
N SER A 74 -0.68 10.97 -0.63
CA SER A 74 -1.25 9.63 -0.42
C SER A 74 -2.22 9.27 -1.56
N MET A 75 -2.99 10.23 -2.07
CA MET A 75 -3.90 10.01 -3.20
C MET A 75 -3.17 9.65 -4.49
N PHE A 76 -1.92 10.10 -4.68
CA PHE A 76 -1.08 9.65 -5.79
C PHE A 76 -0.89 8.12 -5.77
N PHE A 77 -0.60 7.54 -4.60
CA PHE A 77 -0.48 6.10 -4.42
C PHE A 77 -1.84 5.42 -4.52
N LYS A 78 -2.88 5.98 -3.88
CA LYS A 78 -4.21 5.37 -3.84
C LYS A 78 -4.87 5.23 -5.21
N GLN A 79 -4.70 6.23 -6.07
CA GLN A 79 -5.22 6.18 -7.44
C GLN A 79 -4.54 5.11 -8.29
N ARG A 80 -3.29 4.75 -7.97
CA ARG A 80 -2.48 3.76 -8.71
C ARG A 80 -2.62 2.36 -8.16
N CYS A 81 -2.81 2.25 -6.84
CA CYS A 81 -3.03 1.00 -6.14
C CYS A 81 -4.22 1.14 -5.18
N PRO A 82 -5.46 1.05 -5.68
CA PRO A 82 -6.67 1.31 -4.89
C PRO A 82 -6.84 0.38 -3.68
N ASP A 83 -6.36 -0.86 -3.79
CA ASP A 83 -6.47 -1.88 -2.75
C ASP A 83 -5.31 -1.81 -1.71
N ALA A 84 -4.34 -0.92 -1.90
CA ALA A 84 -3.19 -0.78 -0.99
C ALA A 84 -3.38 0.39 -0.02
N TYR A 85 -2.79 0.28 1.17
CA TYR A 85 -2.70 1.41 2.10
C TYR A 85 -1.85 2.51 1.50
N SER A 86 -2.41 3.71 1.42
CA SER A 86 -1.69 4.89 0.94
C SER A 86 -1.27 5.85 2.05
N TYR A 87 -1.93 5.77 3.21
CA TYR A 87 -1.61 6.49 4.44
C TYR A 87 -2.03 5.64 5.67
N PRO A 88 -1.52 5.91 6.88
CA PRO A 88 -1.70 5.04 8.05
C PRO A 88 -3.13 4.73 8.51
N LYS A 89 -4.13 5.51 8.07
CA LYS A 89 -5.55 5.36 8.45
C LYS A 89 -6.44 4.98 7.27
N ASP A 90 -5.86 4.35 6.24
CA ASP A 90 -6.54 3.92 5.00
C ASP A 90 -7.19 2.53 5.13
N ASP A 91 -7.77 2.22 6.29
CA ASP A 91 -8.21 0.86 6.62
C ASP A 91 -9.43 0.40 5.81
N GLN A 92 -10.38 1.30 5.56
CA GLN A 92 -11.69 0.97 4.99
C GLN A 92 -11.64 0.31 3.61
N THR A 93 -10.57 0.57 2.85
CA THR A 93 -10.44 0.10 1.46
C THR A 93 -9.22 -0.79 1.22
N SER A 94 -8.43 -1.05 2.26
CA SER A 94 -7.10 -1.66 2.10
C SER A 94 -6.88 -2.90 2.96
N THR A 95 -7.76 -3.19 3.93
CA THR A 95 -7.73 -4.44 4.69
C THR A 95 -8.62 -5.50 4.05
N PHE A 96 -8.03 -6.66 3.79
CA PHE A 96 -8.72 -7.84 3.29
C PHE A 96 -8.68 -8.94 4.33
N THR A 97 -9.75 -9.74 4.40
CA THR A 97 -9.91 -10.80 5.39
C THR A 97 -10.27 -12.13 4.77
N TYR A 98 -9.66 -13.19 5.30
CA TYR A 98 -9.97 -14.57 4.95
C TYR A 98 -10.04 -15.48 6.17
N PRO A 99 -10.64 -16.68 6.05
CA PRO A 99 -10.61 -17.68 7.12
C PRO A 99 -9.19 -17.97 7.59
N GLY A 100 -9.04 -18.25 8.88
CA GLY A 100 -7.74 -18.60 9.45
C GLY A 100 -7.20 -19.89 8.85
N GLY A 101 -5.90 -19.92 8.55
CA GLY A 101 -5.23 -21.08 7.93
C GLY A 101 -5.26 -21.03 6.40
N THR A 102 -5.54 -19.86 5.82
CA THR A 102 -5.42 -19.66 4.37
C THR A 102 -3.94 -19.59 3.98
N ASN A 103 -3.56 -20.29 2.91
CA ASN A 103 -2.23 -20.13 2.31
C ASN A 103 -2.25 -18.93 1.37
N TYR A 104 -1.12 -18.23 1.28
CA TYR A 104 -0.99 -17.06 0.44
C TYR A 104 0.24 -17.16 -0.47
N ARG A 105 0.22 -16.38 -1.54
CA ARG A 105 1.33 -16.18 -2.46
C ARG A 105 1.64 -14.69 -2.54
N VAL A 106 2.92 -14.38 -2.49
CA VAL A 106 3.46 -13.04 -2.78
C VAL A 106 4.27 -13.15 -4.06
N VAL A 107 3.98 -12.29 -5.04
CA VAL A 107 4.67 -12.26 -6.32
C VAL A 107 5.23 -10.86 -6.55
N PHE A 108 6.54 -10.77 -6.76
CA PHE A 108 7.21 -9.55 -7.19
C PHE A 108 7.22 -9.48 -8.71
N CYS A 109 6.94 -8.30 -9.26
CA CYS A 109 6.76 -8.11 -10.71
C CYS A 109 5.72 -9.08 -11.33
N PRO A 110 4.49 -9.13 -10.81
CA PRO A 110 3.43 -10.05 -11.28
C PRO A 110 2.79 -9.65 -12.62
#